data_AF-A0A2G2AVB5-F1
#
_entry.id   AF-A0A2G2AVB5-F1
#
_cell.length_a   1.000
_cell.length_b   1.000
_cell.length_c   1.000
_cell.angle_alpha   90.00
_cell.angle_beta   90.00
_cell.angle_gamma   90.00
#
_symmetry.space_group_name_H-M   'P 1'
#
loop_
_entity.id
_entity.type
_entity.pdbx_description
1 polymer ?
#
loop_
_entity_poly.entity_id
_entity_poly.type
_entity_poly.pdbx_seq_one_letter_code
_entity_poly.pdbx_strand_id
1 'polypeptide(L)' 'MPKPPGKLLESLLEALPDVNPTPINRDVKKKLANAVREHYKKYPQALSMQASGEIIPPTVQNHS' A
#
# COMPACT_ATOMS: atom_id res chain seq x y z
N MET A 1 16.66 7.48 -8.06
CA MET A 1 15.26 7.21 -7.63
C MET A 1 15.15 7.58 -6.16
N PRO A 2 14.19 8.44 -5.75
CA PRO A 2 14.03 8.75 -4.34
C PRO A 2 13.64 7.46 -3.59
N LYS A 3 14.23 7.24 -2.42
CA LYS A 3 13.95 6.07 -1.57
C LYS A 3 12.45 6.01 -1.30
N PRO A 4 11.77 4.85 -1.49
CA PRO A 4 10.38 4.73 -1.06
C PRO A 4 10.30 5.04 0.45
N PRO A 5 9.25 5.72 0.94
CA PRO A 5 9.05 5.89 2.37
C PRO A 5 8.84 4.49 2.98
N GLY A 6 9.92 3.93 3.53
CA GLY A 6 10.12 2.48 3.59
C GLY A 6 9.18 1.72 4.52
N LYS A 7 8.62 2.39 5.54
CA LYS A 7 7.93 1.68 6.64
C LYS A 7 6.56 1.12 6.29
N LEU A 8 5.75 1.80 5.50
CA LEU A 8 4.47 1.22 5.06
C LEU A 8 4.72 0.05 4.10
N LEU A 9 5.64 0.23 3.16
CA LEU A 9 5.97 -0.80 2.18
C LEU A 9 6.54 -2.06 2.84
N GLU A 10 7.46 -1.91 3.79
CA GLU A 10 8.01 -3.03 4.58
C GLU A 10 6.88 -3.81 5.28
N SER A 11 5.97 -3.12 5.99
CA SER A 11 4.85 -3.79 6.67
C SER A 11 3.86 -4.44 5.71
N LEU A 12 3.67 -3.89 4.51
CA LEU A 12 2.85 -4.53 3.48
C LEU A 12 3.52 -5.81 2.97
N LEU A 13 4.83 -5.79 2.71
CA LEU A 13 5.57 -6.98 2.29
C LEU A 13 5.56 -8.08 3.36
N GLU A 14 5.71 -7.72 4.64
CA GLU A 14 5.61 -8.66 5.77
C GLU A 14 4.22 -9.31 5.91
N ALA A 15 3.17 -8.61 5.48
CA ALA A 15 1.80 -9.13 5.51
C ALA A 15 1.51 -10.13 4.37
N LEU A 16 2.35 -10.17 3.33
CA LEU A 16 2.17 -11.02 2.16
C LEU A 16 2.82 -12.40 2.36
N PRO A 17 2.17 -13.48 1.88
CA PRO A 17 2.81 -14.79 1.80
C PRO A 17 3.99 -14.79 0.81
N ASP A 18 5.12 -15.38 1.21
CA ASP A 18 6.30 -15.57 0.36
C ASP A 18 6.16 -16.81 -0.53
N VAL A 19 5.20 -16.76 -1.46
CA VAL A 19 4.94 -17.78 -2.49
C VAL A 19 4.55 -17.10 -3.80
N ASN A 20 4.85 -17.75 -4.94
CA ASN A 20 4.56 -17.24 -6.27
C ASN A 20 3.63 -18.20 -7.05
N PRO A 21 2.42 -17.76 -7.47
CA PRO A 21 1.83 -16.44 -7.24
C PRO A 21 1.45 -16.23 -5.77
N THR A 22 1.57 -14.99 -5.28
CA THR A 22 1.19 -14.62 -3.90
C THR A 22 -0.34 -14.64 -3.76
N PRO A 23 -0.92 -15.55 -2.96
CA PRO A 23 -2.37 -15.66 -2.84
C PRO A 23 -2.93 -14.53 -1.98
N ILE A 24 -3.85 -13.74 -2.54
CA ILE A 24 -4.54 -12.65 -1.83
C ILE A 24 -5.94 -13.09 -1.38
N ASN A 25 -5.96 -14.01 -0.41
CA ASN A 25 -7.20 -14.49 0.19
C ASN A 25 -7.76 -13.50 1.24
N ARG A 26 -8.91 -13.82 1.84
CA ARG A 26 -9.59 -12.95 2.81
C ARG A 26 -8.70 -12.60 4.01
N ASP A 27 -7.87 -13.53 4.49
CA ASP A 27 -7.05 -13.29 5.67
C ASP A 27 -5.82 -12.45 5.34
N VAL A 28 -5.22 -12.63 4.16
CA VAL A 28 -4.16 -11.75 3.66
C VAL A 28 -4.70 -10.33 3.47
N LYS A 29 -5.91 -10.16 2.92
CA LYS A 29 -6.58 -8.84 2.82
C LYS A 29 -6.76 -8.18 4.19
N LYS A 30 -7.13 -8.93 5.23
CA LYS A 30 -7.24 -8.40 6.60
C LYS A 30 -5.88 -7.96 7.13
N LYS A 31 -4.82 -8.76 6.94
CA LYS A 31 -3.46 -8.42 7.37
C LYS A 31 -2.98 -7.12 6.73
N LEU A 32 -3.13 -7.00 5.40
CA LEU A 32 -2.80 -5.78 4.66
C LEU A 32 -3.58 -4.57 5.18
N ALA A 33 -4.89 -4.71 5.37
CA ALA A 33 -5.72 -3.63 5.90
C ALA A 33 -5.30 -3.22 7.33
N ASN A 34 -4.88 -4.16 8.16
CA ASN A 34 -4.37 -3.88 9.50
C ASN A 34 -3.02 -3.15 9.45
N ALA A 35 -2.08 -3.60 8.62
CA ALA A 35 -0.78 -2.95 8.44
C ALA A 35 -0.95 -1.47 8.03
N VAL A 36 -1.87 -1.19 7.09
CA VAL A 36 -2.20 0.19 6.68
C VAL A 36 -2.77 1.00 7.86
N ARG A 37 -3.75 0.46 8.59
CA ARG A 37 -4.36 1.15 9.73
C ARG A 37 -3.36 1.43 10.84
N GLU A 38 -2.51 0.47 11.16
CA GLU A 38 -1.47 0.62 12.18
C GLU A 38 -0.45 1.68 11.78
N HIS A 39 -0.03 1.69 10.51
CA HIS A 39 0.86 2.71 9.98
C HIS A 39 0.30 4.11 10.16
N TYR A 40 -0.94 4.37 9.72
CA TYR A 40 -1.53 5.71 9.83
C TYR A 40 -1.96 6.10 11.23
N LYS A 41 -2.25 5.13 12.12
CA LYS A 41 -2.41 5.42 13.56
C LYS A 41 -1.08 5.89 14.18
N LYS A 42 0.04 5.27 13.77
CA LYS A 42 1.38 5.60 14.27
C LYS A 42 1.94 6.89 13.64
N TYR A 43 1.58 7.16 12.40
CA TYR A 43 2.02 8.34 11.64
C TYR A 43 0.82 9.10 11.05
N PRO A 44 0.01 9.79 11.87
CA PRO A 44 -1.17 10.53 11.37
C PRO A 44 -0.82 11.55 10.30
N GLN A 45 0.35 12.17 10.38
CA GLN A 45 0.88 13.10 9.36
C GLN A 45 1.08 12.46 7.99
N ALA A 46 1.24 11.13 7.90
CA ALA A 46 1.38 10.46 6.62
C ALA A 46 0.07 10.40 5.83
N LEU A 47 -1.09 10.63 6.47
CA LEU A 47 -2.38 10.69 5.79
C LEU A 47 -2.44 11.81 4.75
N SER A 48 -1.78 12.95 5.00
CA SER A 48 -1.71 14.04 4.02
C SER A 48 -0.80 13.73 2.82
N MET A 49 0.03 12.69 2.94
CA MET A 49 0.90 12.19 1.87
C MET A 49 0.24 11.06 1.07
N GLN A 50 -0.88 10.53 1.56
CA GLN A 50 -1.67 9.57 0.81
C GLN A 50 -2.22 10.26 -0.44
N ALA A 51 -2.22 9.56 -1.57
CA ALA A 51 -2.79 10.07 -2.81
C ALA A 51 -4.22 10.59 -2.55
N SER A 52 -4.41 11.89 -2.72
CA SER A 52 -5.72 12.53 -2.62
C SER A 52 -6.45 12.36 -3.95
N GLY A 53 -7.75 12.08 -3.89
CA GLY A 53 -8.58 11.83 -5.07
C GLY A 53 -8.93 13.07 -5.89
N GLU A 54 -8.36 14.23 -5.59
CA GLU A 54 -8.68 15.50 -6.27
C GLU A 54 -7.93 15.68 -7.59
N ILE A 55 -6.87 14.91 -7.82
CA ILE A 55 -6.14 14.90 -9.08
C ILE A 55 -6.55 13.64 -9.82
N ILE A 56 -7.41 13.77 -10.82
CA ILE A 56 -7.59 12.72 -11.83
C ILE A 56 -6.31 12.76 -12.68
N PRO A 57 -5.40 11.77 -12.55
CA PRO A 57 -4.25 11.74 -13.43
C PRO A 57 -4.78 11.47 -14.85
N PRO A 58 -4.23 12.13 -15.89
CA PRO A 58 -4.60 11.82 -17.26
C PRO A 58 -4.38 10.32 -17.45
N THR A 59 -5.43 9.61 -17.90
CA THR A 59 -5.35 8.18 -18.15
C THR A 59 -4.27 7.96 -19.20
N VAL A 60 -3.12 7.43 -18.81
CA VAL A 60 -2.14 6.92 -19.76
C VAL A 60 -2.79 5.75 -20.49
N GLN A 61 -2.87 5.81 -21.83
CA GLN A 61 -3.21 4.66 -22.66
C GLN A 61 -2.16 3.57 -22.41
N ASN A 62 -2.43 2.67 -21.48
CA ASN A 62 -1.49 1.63 -21.08
C ASN A 62 -2.04 0.21 -21.27
N HIS A 63 -3.02 0.05 -22.15
CA HIS A 63 -3.49 -1.25 -22.60
C HIS A 63 -3.39 -1.27 -24.12
N SER A 64 -2.40 -2.04 -24.61
CA SER A 64 -2.32 -2.54 -25.99
C SER A 64 -2.99 -3.90 -26.05
#